data_AF-A0A1E2WSR3-F1
#
_entry.id   AF-A0A1E2WSR3-F1
#
_cell.length_a   1.000
_cell.length_b   1.000
_cell.length_c   1.000
_cell.angle_alpha   90.00
_cell.angle_beta   90.00
_cell.angle_gamma   90.00
#
_symmetry.space_group_name_H-M   'P 1'
#
loop_
_entity.id
_entity.type
_entity.pdbx_description
1 polymer ?
#
loop_
_entity_poly.entity_id
_entity_poly.type
_entity_poly.pdbx_seq_one_letter_code
_entity_poly.pdbx_strand_id
1 'polypeptide(L)'
;MESDNKKVIELLQEQLDYFRREYIITADPSRKFELSKRIEEIEKQLQASEDRINTSKTKDLHLVIDNSKPINLTGSQRKEFREALMDAFRSKNDLEIMLSEELDWNLDQIAGGNNYQDIVFNLIKFVEAKGEIKKLLEAAKLYNSGNYKLHNFYVSIINS
;
A
#
# COMPACT_ATOMS: atom_id res chain seq x y z
N MET A 1 -11.56 -27.73 0.76
CA MET A 1 -10.95 -26.70 -0.12
C MET A 1 -9.98 -25.80 0.63
N GLU A 2 -10.40 -24.92 1.55
CA GLU A 2 -9.43 -24.04 2.27
C GLU A 2 -8.46 -24.81 3.20
N SER A 3 -8.95 -25.89 3.82
CA SER A 3 -8.13 -26.81 4.64
C SER A 3 -7.07 -27.58 3.85
N ASP A 4 -7.29 -27.81 2.56
CA ASP A 4 -6.39 -28.65 1.73
C ASP A 4 -5.23 -27.83 1.18
N ASN A 5 -5.47 -26.58 0.77
CA ASN A 5 -4.43 -25.68 0.27
C ASN A 5 -3.44 -25.26 1.37
N LYS A 6 -3.93 -25.08 2.61
CA LYS A 6 -3.07 -24.77 3.76
C LYS A 6 -2.09 -25.91 4.07
N LYS A 7 -2.54 -27.16 3.99
CA LYS A 7 -1.69 -28.35 4.15
C LYS A 7 -0.64 -28.48 3.05
N VAL A 8 -0.98 -28.12 1.81
CA VAL A 8 -0.02 -28.12 0.69
C VAL A 8 1.10 -27.11 0.93
N ILE A 9 0.79 -25.90 1.40
CA ILE A 9 1.80 -24.88 1.72
C ILE A 9 2.69 -25.33 2.88
N GLU A 10 2.11 -25.89 3.93
CA GLU A 10 2.86 -26.43 5.08
C GLU A 10 3.87 -27.51 4.63
N LEU A 11 3.43 -28.44 3.78
CA LEU A 11 4.31 -29.49 3.24
C LEU A 11 5.44 -28.90 2.37
N LEU A 12 5.15 -27.90 1.54
CA LEU A 12 6.16 -27.24 0.71
C LEU A 12 7.18 -26.45 1.55
N GLN A 13 6.74 -25.83 2.65
CA GLN A 13 7.62 -25.14 3.60
C GLN A 13 8.57 -26.12 4.31
N GLU A 14 8.06 -27.28 4.74
CA GLU A 14 8.89 -28.34 5.33
C GLU A 14 9.95 -28.86 4.34
N GLN A 15 9.56 -29.07 3.07
CA GLN A 15 10.50 -29.48 2.02
C GLN A 15 11.55 -28.41 1.74
N LEU A 16 11.15 -27.14 1.69
CA LEU A 16 12.05 -26.01 1.48
C LEU A 16 13.08 -25.91 2.60
N ASP A 17 12.64 -26.05 3.86
CA ASP A 17 13.50 -26.05 5.04
C ASP A 17 14.50 -27.20 5.01
N TYR A 18 14.06 -28.40 4.63
CA TYR A 18 14.93 -29.55 4.45
C TYR A 18 16.02 -29.27 3.41
N PHE A 19 15.65 -28.77 2.22
CA PHE A 19 16.62 -28.52 1.15
C PHE A 19 17.55 -27.35 1.45
N ARG A 20 17.08 -26.30 2.14
CA ARG A 20 17.93 -25.19 2.59
C ARG A 20 18.96 -25.65 3.61
N ARG A 21 18.57 -26.50 4.57
CA ARG A 21 19.51 -27.12 5.52
C ARG A 21 20.54 -27.98 4.79
N GLU A 22 20.10 -28.81 3.85
CA GLU A 22 21.00 -29.66 3.05
C GLU A 22 21.97 -28.83 2.19
N TYR A 23 21.49 -27.73 1.61
CA TYR A 23 22.29 -26.80 0.81
C TYR A 23 23.41 -26.14 1.60
N ILE A 24 23.17 -25.83 2.88
CA ILE A 24 24.16 -25.23 3.77
C ILE A 24 25.25 -26.24 4.16
N ILE A 25 24.89 -27.51 4.36
CA ILE A 25 25.81 -28.54 4.87
C ILE A 25 26.54 -29.30 3.76
N THR A 26 26.07 -29.27 2.52
CA THR A 26 26.72 -29.98 1.41
C THR A 26 27.95 -29.23 0.89
N ALA A 27 29.05 -29.97 0.71
CA ALA A 27 30.28 -29.46 0.09
C ALA A 27 30.38 -29.80 -1.42
N ASP A 28 29.50 -30.64 -1.95
CA ASP A 28 29.50 -31.05 -3.36
C ASP A 28 28.83 -29.97 -4.24
N PRO A 29 29.56 -29.33 -5.19
CA PRO A 29 29.02 -28.32 -6.08
C PRO A 29 27.87 -28.81 -6.97
N SER A 30 27.89 -30.08 -7.39
CA SER A 30 26.84 -30.65 -8.23
C SER A 30 25.55 -30.78 -7.44
N ARG A 31 25.66 -31.33 -6.22
CA ARG A 31 24.55 -31.41 -5.26
C ARG A 31 24.03 -30.02 -4.91
N LYS A 32 24.91 -29.04 -4.71
CA LYS A 32 24.56 -27.65 -4.43
C LYS A 32 23.74 -27.02 -5.56
N PHE A 33 24.12 -27.24 -6.81
CA PHE A 33 23.37 -26.77 -7.98
C PHE A 33 22.00 -27.42 -8.10
N GLU A 34 21.90 -28.74 -7.88
CA GLU A 34 20.61 -29.42 -7.87
C GLU A 34 19.69 -28.92 -6.76
N LEU A 35 20.22 -28.71 -5.56
CA LEU A 35 19.47 -28.16 -4.43
C LEU A 35 19.02 -26.74 -4.72
N SER A 36 19.85 -25.88 -5.32
CA SER A 36 19.43 -24.55 -5.77
C SER A 36 18.23 -24.60 -6.72
N LYS A 37 18.25 -25.50 -7.72
CA LYS A 37 17.12 -25.66 -8.64
C LYS A 37 15.86 -26.14 -7.94
N ARG A 38 15.98 -27.10 -7.01
CA ARG A 38 14.84 -27.63 -6.25
C ARG A 38 14.24 -26.60 -5.30
N ILE A 39 15.09 -25.79 -4.65
CA ILE A 39 14.69 -24.66 -3.80
C ILE A 39 13.92 -23.65 -4.64
N GLU A 40 14.46 -23.22 -5.79
CA GLU A 40 13.81 -22.26 -6.68
C GLU A 40 12.45 -22.77 -7.18
N GLU A 41 12.35 -24.05 -7.53
CA GLU A 41 11.10 -24.67 -7.97
C GLU A 41 10.04 -24.70 -6.85
N ILE A 42 10.44 -25.05 -5.63
CA ILE A 42 9.53 -25.08 -4.48
C ILE A 42 9.09 -23.67 -4.09
N GLU A 43 9.98 -22.67 -4.18
CA GLU A 43 9.64 -21.26 -3.97
C GLU A 43 8.61 -20.78 -5.00
N LYS A 44 8.74 -21.18 -6.28
CA LYS A 44 7.72 -20.90 -7.31
C LYS A 44 6.38 -21.58 -7.01
N GLN A 45 6.39 -22.81 -6.53
CA GLN A 45 5.17 -23.55 -6.16
C GLN A 45 4.49 -22.97 -4.92
N LEU A 46 5.26 -22.52 -3.94
CA LEU A 46 4.76 -21.79 -2.77
C LEU A 46 4.10 -20.49 -3.21
N GLN A 47 4.79 -19.68 -4.01
CA GLN A 47 4.23 -18.43 -4.53
C GLN A 47 2.93 -18.69 -5.31
N ALA A 48 2.91 -19.66 -6.22
CA ALA A 48 1.70 -20.00 -6.98
C ALA A 48 0.56 -20.52 -6.10
N SER A 49 0.85 -21.21 -4.99
CA SER A 49 -0.16 -21.73 -4.06
C SER A 49 -0.68 -20.64 -3.12
N GLU A 50 0.20 -19.76 -2.66
CA GLU A 50 -0.14 -18.55 -1.90
C GLU A 50 -0.97 -17.60 -2.76
N ASP A 51 -0.61 -17.43 -4.03
CA ASP A 51 -1.39 -16.65 -5.00
C ASP A 51 -2.78 -17.22 -5.18
N ARG A 52 -2.94 -18.55 -5.24
CA ARG A 52 -4.25 -19.25 -5.31
C ARG A 52 -5.10 -19.08 -4.05
N ILE A 53 -4.48 -19.13 -2.86
CA ILE A 53 -5.16 -18.80 -1.60
C ILE A 53 -5.54 -17.33 -1.57
N ASN A 54 -4.67 -16.45 -2.04
CA ASN A 54 -4.96 -15.03 -2.17
C ASN A 54 -6.03 -14.79 -3.25
N THR A 55 -6.14 -15.60 -4.31
CA THR A 55 -7.22 -15.49 -5.31
C THR A 55 -8.57 -15.97 -4.77
N SER A 56 -8.56 -16.98 -3.88
CA SER A 56 -9.76 -17.48 -3.23
C SER A 56 -10.19 -16.59 -2.05
N LYS A 57 -9.22 -16.03 -1.32
CA LYS A 57 -9.44 -14.96 -0.35
C LYS A 57 -9.87 -13.66 -1.03
N THR A 58 -9.45 -13.35 -2.26
CA THR A 58 -9.84 -12.10 -2.95
C THR A 58 -11.24 -12.09 -3.55
N LYS A 59 -12.02 -13.17 -3.45
CA LYS A 59 -13.48 -13.06 -3.56
C LYS A 59 -14.14 -12.53 -2.28
N ASP A 60 -13.49 -12.70 -1.12
CA ASP A 60 -14.03 -12.29 0.20
C ASP A 60 -13.15 -11.26 0.96
N LEU A 61 -11.99 -10.88 0.41
CA LEU A 61 -11.01 -9.99 1.03
C LEU A 61 -10.10 -9.39 -0.06
N HIS A 62 -10.61 -8.35 -0.71
CA HIS A 62 -9.81 -7.43 -1.52
C HIS A 62 -8.72 -6.81 -0.62
N LEU A 63 -7.58 -6.41 -1.21
CA LEU A 63 -6.45 -5.63 -0.65
C LEU A 63 -5.19 -6.40 -0.25
N VAL A 64 -4.47 -6.88 -1.25
CA VAL A 64 -3.04 -6.58 -1.29
C VAL A 64 -2.89 -5.38 -2.22
N ILE A 65 -2.40 -4.30 -1.62
CA ILE A 65 -2.18 -2.97 -2.15
C ILE A 65 -1.48 -3.03 -3.52
N ASP A 66 -2.22 -2.72 -4.57
CA ASP A 66 -1.66 -2.36 -5.86
C ASP A 66 -1.15 -0.92 -5.78
N ASN A 67 0.13 -0.76 -5.39
CA ASN A 67 0.84 0.52 -5.36
C ASN A 67 1.00 1.17 -6.75
N SER A 68 0.49 0.56 -7.83
CA SER A 68 0.64 1.07 -9.20
C SER A 68 -0.62 1.72 -9.78
N LYS A 69 -1.78 1.61 -9.12
CA LYS A 69 -3.02 2.20 -9.63
C LYS A 69 -3.21 3.63 -9.10
N PRO A 70 -3.23 4.66 -9.96
CA PRO A 70 -3.53 6.01 -9.52
C PRO A 70 -4.95 6.06 -8.94
N ILE A 71 -5.07 6.57 -7.72
CA ILE A 71 -6.36 6.80 -7.06
C ILE A 71 -7.05 7.93 -7.81
N ASN A 72 -8.10 7.59 -8.56
CA ASN A 72 -8.96 8.55 -9.23
C ASN A 72 -10.19 8.79 -8.35
N LEU A 73 -10.31 9.99 -7.79
CA LEU A 73 -11.41 10.30 -6.88
C LEU A 73 -12.68 10.64 -7.67
N THR A 74 -13.83 10.15 -7.22
CA THR A 74 -15.12 10.66 -7.67
C THR A 74 -15.37 12.07 -7.15
N GLY A 75 -16.37 12.78 -7.69
CA GLY A 75 -16.75 14.10 -7.20
C GLY A 75 -17.09 14.13 -5.69
N SER A 76 -17.76 13.08 -5.18
CA SER A 76 -18.07 12.95 -3.75
C SER A 76 -16.81 12.72 -2.92
N GLN A 77 -15.96 11.79 -3.35
CA GLN A 77 -14.71 11.49 -2.64
C GLN A 77 -13.77 12.70 -2.60
N ARG A 78 -13.69 13.52 -3.67
CA ARG A 78 -12.93 14.79 -3.63
C ARG A 78 -13.48 15.76 -2.58
N LYS A 79 -14.79 15.84 -2.45
CA LYS A 79 -15.44 16.69 -1.44
C LYS A 79 -15.13 16.18 -0.03
N GLU A 80 -15.32 14.89 0.21
CA GLU A 80 -15.01 14.25 1.50
C GLU A 80 -13.54 14.41 1.86
N PHE A 81 -12.63 14.23 0.91
CA PHE A 81 -11.21 14.41 1.15
C PHE A 81 -10.87 15.85 1.55
N ARG A 82 -11.44 16.84 0.83
CA ARG A 82 -11.26 18.25 1.15
C ARG A 82 -11.76 18.57 2.55
N GLU A 83 -12.94 18.08 2.92
CA GLU A 83 -13.51 18.28 4.25
C GLU A 83 -12.65 17.62 5.34
N ALA A 84 -12.13 16.43 5.09
CA ALA A 84 -11.22 15.74 6.00
C ALA A 84 -9.88 16.49 6.19
N LEU A 85 -9.29 17.00 5.10
CA LEU A 85 -8.06 17.81 5.18
C LEU A 85 -8.29 19.12 5.94
N MET A 86 -9.39 19.83 5.68
CA MET A 86 -9.71 21.07 6.39
C MET A 86 -10.04 20.84 7.88
N ASP A 87 -10.53 19.66 8.23
CA ASP A 87 -10.79 19.27 9.62
C ASP A 87 -9.49 18.89 10.35
N ALA A 88 -8.58 18.19 9.66
CA ALA A 88 -7.27 17.79 10.17
C ALA A 88 -6.29 18.97 10.28
N PHE A 89 -6.36 19.90 9.34
CA PHE A 89 -5.52 21.09 9.28
C PHE A 89 -6.44 22.31 9.25
N ARG A 90 -6.63 22.97 10.40
CA ARG A 90 -7.63 24.03 10.54
C ARG A 90 -7.17 25.38 9.96
N SER A 91 -5.90 25.50 9.61
CA SER A 91 -5.33 26.67 8.98
C SER A 91 -4.46 26.31 7.78
N LYS A 92 -4.26 27.27 6.87
CA LYS A 92 -3.32 27.14 5.75
C LYS A 92 -1.91 26.79 6.25
N ASN A 93 -1.49 27.41 7.35
CA ASN A 93 -0.16 27.22 7.91
C ASN A 93 0.07 25.78 8.41
N ASP A 94 -0.93 25.17 9.06
CA ASP A 94 -0.82 23.78 9.52
C ASP A 94 -0.68 22.81 8.34
N LEU A 95 -1.42 23.06 7.27
CA LEU A 95 -1.32 22.27 6.05
C LEU A 95 0.05 22.46 5.38
N GLU A 96 0.53 23.69 5.30
CA GLU A 96 1.83 24.02 4.71
C GLU A 96 3.00 23.39 5.46
N ILE A 97 2.97 23.40 6.81
CA ILE A 97 3.96 22.71 7.64
C ILE A 97 3.97 21.22 7.32
N MET A 98 2.80 20.56 7.32
CA MET A 98 2.72 19.12 7.02
C MET A 98 3.26 18.80 5.63
N LEU A 99 2.92 19.59 4.62
CA LEU A 99 3.43 19.39 3.26
C LEU A 99 4.95 19.59 3.16
N SER A 100 5.51 20.58 3.86
CA SER A 100 6.95 20.83 3.86
C SER A 100 7.72 19.76 4.61
N GLU A 101 7.24 19.33 5.79
CA GLU A 101 7.96 18.39 6.65
C GLU A 101 7.86 16.94 6.14
N GLU A 102 6.69 16.53 5.62
CA GLU A 102 6.44 15.14 5.21
C GLU A 102 6.72 14.89 3.72
N LEU A 103 6.58 15.92 2.87
CA LEU A 103 6.60 15.75 1.41
C LEU A 103 7.61 16.64 0.69
N ASP A 104 8.29 17.55 1.39
CA ASP A 104 9.14 18.59 0.81
C ASP A 104 8.40 19.42 -0.27
N TRP A 105 7.12 19.69 -0.03
CA TRP A 105 6.24 20.42 -0.95
C TRP A 105 5.96 21.83 -0.45
N ASN A 106 6.13 22.80 -1.35
CA ASN A 106 5.76 24.19 -1.09
C ASN A 106 4.31 24.45 -1.52
N LEU A 107 3.42 24.69 -0.55
CA LEU A 107 1.98 24.89 -0.79
C LEU A 107 1.70 26.05 -1.76
N ASP A 108 2.41 27.18 -1.60
CA ASP A 108 2.21 28.38 -2.42
C ASP A 108 2.66 28.21 -3.88
N GLN A 109 3.58 27.28 -4.15
CA GLN A 109 4.00 26.95 -5.50
C GLN A 109 3.02 26.00 -6.22
N ILE A 110 2.31 25.15 -5.47
CA ILE A 110 1.50 24.07 -6.05
C ILE A 110 0.00 24.35 -6.02
N ALA A 111 -0.48 25.15 -5.07
CA ALA A 111 -1.90 25.44 -4.89
C ALA A 111 -2.14 26.88 -4.44
N GLY A 112 -2.56 27.73 -5.37
CA GLY A 112 -3.11 29.05 -5.07
C GLY A 112 -4.61 29.00 -4.75
N GLY A 113 -5.19 30.12 -4.32
CA GLY A 113 -6.62 30.25 -4.10
C GLY A 113 -6.98 31.56 -3.39
N ASN A 114 -8.26 31.96 -3.45
CA ASN A 114 -8.73 33.18 -2.80
C ASN A 114 -9.04 32.98 -1.31
N ASN A 115 -9.20 31.73 -0.89
CA ASN A 115 -9.46 31.34 0.49
C ASN A 115 -8.90 29.94 0.77
N TYR A 116 -8.92 29.51 2.03
CA TYR A 116 -8.37 28.22 2.44
C TYR A 116 -9.04 27.03 1.75
N GLN A 117 -10.37 27.07 1.57
CA GLN A 117 -11.09 26.00 0.88
C GLN A 117 -10.63 25.86 -0.58
N ASP A 118 -10.43 26.97 -1.29
CA ASP A 118 -9.93 26.98 -2.66
C ASP A 118 -8.51 26.41 -2.75
N ILE A 119 -7.64 26.76 -1.78
CA ILE A 119 -6.27 26.24 -1.68
C ILE A 119 -6.29 24.71 -1.52
N VAL A 120 -7.05 24.18 -0.57
CA VAL A 120 -7.15 22.72 -0.36
C VAL A 120 -7.73 22.03 -1.59
N PHE A 121 -8.73 22.62 -2.24
CA PHE A 121 -9.28 22.07 -3.48
C PHE A 121 -8.26 22.00 -4.61
N ASN A 122 -7.48 23.06 -4.81
CA ASN A 122 -6.46 23.11 -5.85
C ASN A 122 -5.27 22.17 -5.54
N LEU A 123 -4.91 22.00 -4.27
CA LEU A 123 -3.95 20.98 -3.83
C LEU A 123 -4.42 19.58 -4.23
N ILE A 124 -5.67 19.22 -3.93
CA ILE A 124 -6.24 17.91 -4.29
C ILE A 124 -6.17 17.69 -5.81
N LYS A 125 -6.55 18.70 -6.61
CA LYS A 125 -6.44 18.62 -8.07
C LYS A 125 -5.01 18.41 -8.55
N PHE A 126 -4.06 19.12 -7.97
CA PHE A 126 -2.64 19.01 -8.31
C PHE A 126 -2.11 17.59 -8.04
N VAL A 127 -2.39 17.04 -6.85
CA VAL A 127 -1.92 15.69 -6.52
C VAL A 127 -2.65 14.60 -7.31
N GLU A 128 -3.93 14.80 -7.65
CA GLU A 128 -4.68 13.87 -8.50
C GLU A 128 -4.10 13.83 -9.91
N ALA A 129 -3.76 14.99 -10.50
CA ALA A 129 -3.13 15.08 -11.81
C ALA A 129 -1.75 14.38 -11.86
N LYS A 130 -1.06 14.31 -10.72
CA LYS A 130 0.22 13.61 -10.56
C LYS A 130 0.09 12.13 -10.16
N GLY A 131 -1.13 11.66 -9.85
CA GLY A 131 -1.34 10.33 -9.28
C GLY A 131 -0.82 10.18 -7.84
N GLU A 132 -0.56 11.28 -7.14
CA GLU A 132 0.05 11.32 -5.79
C GLU A 132 -0.99 11.47 -4.67
N ILE A 133 -2.28 11.22 -4.93
CA ILE A 133 -3.35 11.26 -3.91
C ILE A 133 -3.01 10.39 -2.71
N LYS A 134 -2.50 9.18 -2.96
CA LYS A 134 -2.11 8.25 -1.90
C LYS A 134 -1.00 8.82 -1.02
N LYS A 135 0.02 9.40 -1.65
CA LYS A 135 1.17 10.00 -0.98
C LYS A 135 0.75 11.16 -0.07
N LEU A 136 -0.13 12.04 -0.56
CA LEU A 136 -0.71 13.12 0.26
C LEU A 136 -1.48 12.56 1.45
N LEU A 137 -2.27 11.51 1.23
CA LEU A 137 -3.13 10.93 2.25
C LEU A 137 -2.34 10.20 3.35
N GLU A 138 -1.25 9.51 2.97
CA GLU A 138 -0.33 8.86 3.92
C GLU A 138 0.40 9.89 4.77
N ALA A 139 0.97 10.95 4.17
CA ALA A 139 1.61 12.04 4.90
C ALA A 139 0.65 12.75 5.86
N ALA A 140 -0.54 13.10 5.39
CA ALA A 140 -1.55 13.74 6.23
C ALA A 140 -1.93 12.88 7.45
N LYS A 141 -2.03 11.55 7.28
CA LYS A 141 -2.33 10.63 8.37
C LYS A 141 -1.17 10.41 9.33
N LEU A 142 0.06 10.39 8.82
CA LEU A 142 1.26 10.27 9.65
C LEU A 142 1.36 11.48 10.58
N TYR A 143 1.19 12.68 10.01
CA TYR A 143 1.26 13.93 10.75
C TYR A 143 0.10 14.11 11.75
N ASN A 144 -1.14 13.81 11.33
CA ASN A 144 -2.33 13.94 12.18
C ASN A 144 -3.12 12.62 12.30
N SER A 145 -2.51 11.65 12.99
CA SER A 145 -3.10 10.32 13.21
C SER A 145 -4.38 10.34 14.06
N GLY A 146 -4.62 11.41 14.81
CA GLY A 146 -5.80 11.58 15.67
C GLY A 146 -7.05 12.10 14.94
N ASN A 147 -6.95 12.51 13.67
CA ASN A 147 -8.12 13.00 12.94
C ASN A 147 -8.99 11.87 12.39
N TYR A 148 -10.16 11.65 13.02
CA TYR A 148 -11.08 10.59 12.63
C TYR A 148 -11.65 10.73 11.21
N LYS A 149 -11.90 11.96 10.73
CA LYS A 149 -12.43 12.15 9.36
C LYS A 149 -11.42 11.73 8.31
N LEU A 150 -10.15 12.12 8.50
CA LEU A 150 -9.04 11.72 7.65
C LEU A 150 -8.80 10.22 7.70
N HIS A 151 -8.87 9.61 8.88
CA HIS A 151 -8.77 8.16 9.03
C HIS A 151 -9.88 7.42 8.28
N ASN A 152 -11.14 7.84 8.47
CA ASN A 152 -12.29 7.21 7.82
C ASN A 152 -12.22 7.32 6.29
N PHE A 153 -11.80 8.49 5.79
CA PHE A 153 -11.59 8.68 4.36
C PHE A 153 -10.47 7.78 3.82
N TYR A 154 -9.35 7.64 4.55
CA TYR A 154 -8.29 6.70 4.18
C TYR A 154 -8.81 5.26 4.10
N VAL A 155 -9.57 4.82 5.09
CA VAL A 155 -10.14 3.48 5.11
C VAL A 155 -11.12 3.29 3.95
N SER A 156 -11.94 4.28 3.61
CA SER A 156 -12.90 4.18 2.51
C SER A 156 -12.24 4.13 1.13
N ILE A 157 -11.11 4.81 0.95
CA ILE A 157 -10.36 4.82 -0.32
C ILE A 157 -9.48 3.59 -0.47
N ILE A 158 -8.80 3.19 0.61
CA ILE A 158 -7.93 2.02 0.55
C ILE A 158 -8.75 0.73 0.51
N ASN A 159 -9.93 0.67 1.12
CA ASN A 159 -10.76 -0.54 1.11
C ASN A 159 -11.79 -0.64 -0.02
N SER A 160 -11.75 0.25 -1.01
CA SER A 160 -12.69 0.30 -2.14
C SER A 160 -12.06 -0.17 -3.46
#